data_AF-A0A5B8LEV7-F1
#
_entry.id   AF-A0A5B8LEV7-F1
#
_cell.length_a   1.000
_cell.length_b   1.000
_cell.length_c   1.000
_cell.angle_alpha   90.00
_cell.angle_beta   90.00
_cell.angle_gamma   90.00
#
_symmetry.space_group_name_H-M   'P 1'
#
loop_
_entity.id
_entity.type
_entity.pdbx_description
1 polymer ?
#
loop_
_entity_poly.entity_id
_entity_poly.type
_entity_poly.pdbx_seq_one_letter_code
_entity_poly.pdbx_strand_id
1 'polypeptide(L)'
;MLIYRILFGIVAVTAAIILFFFVWGLSDGTASADNMAIWLVFAGAPCAALLAAYHLAAANSRVAASVILALVAVPATLTGLFFLMLIVLAPDWR
;
A
#
# COMPACT_ATOMS: atom_id res chain seq x y z
N MET A 1 9.34 -18.55 0.48
CA MET A 1 9.30 -18.14 1.90
C MET A 1 9.69 -16.67 2.05
N LEU A 2 10.85 -16.24 1.55
CA LEU A 2 11.34 -14.86 1.70
C LEU A 2 10.54 -13.82 0.88
N ILE A 3 10.33 -14.05 -0.42
CA ILE A 3 9.62 -13.12 -1.31
C ILE A 3 8.24 -12.75 -0.77
N TYR A 4 7.42 -13.75 -0.42
CA TYR A 4 6.12 -13.54 0.21
C TYR A 4 6.20 -12.62 1.44
N ARG A 5 7.17 -12.86 2.34
CA ARG A 5 7.33 -12.06 3.57
C ARG A 5 7.74 -10.61 3.27
N ILE A 6 8.62 -10.41 2.29
CA ILE A 6 9.05 -9.07 1.86
C ILE A 6 7.85 -8.32 1.27
N LEU A 7 7.15 -8.93 0.31
CA LEU A 7 5.98 -8.32 -0.32
C LEU A 7 4.89 -8.03 0.72
N PHE A 8 4.62 -8.95 1.64
CA PHE A 8 3.65 -8.75 2.70
C PHE A 8 4.04 -7.58 3.61
N GLY A 9 5.31 -7.49 4.00
CA GLY A 9 5.84 -6.38 4.79
C GLY A 9 5.67 -5.03 4.09
N ILE A 10 5.99 -4.95 2.80
CA ILE A 10 5.80 -3.73 2.00
C ILE A 10 4.33 -3.33 1.98
N VAL A 11 3.41 -4.26 1.63
CA VAL A 11 1.97 -3.94 1.59
C VAL A 11 1.44 -3.56 2.97
N ALA A 12 1.91 -4.18 4.05
CA ALA A 12 1.53 -3.85 5.41
C ALA A 12 1.94 -2.42 5.80
N VAL A 13 3.17 -2.01 5.47
CA VAL A 13 3.64 -0.63 5.67
C VAL A 13 2.82 0.34 4.82
N THR A 14 2.59 0.03 3.55
CA THR A 14 1.75 0.85 2.66
C THR A 14 0.33 1.01 3.20
N ALA A 15 -0.31 -0.07 3.66
CA ALA A 15 -1.63 -0.04 4.26
C ALA A 15 -1.64 0.85 5.52
N ALA A 16 -0.63 0.72 6.39
CA ALA A 16 -0.53 1.52 7.60
C ALA A 16 -0.39 3.03 7.29
N ILE A 17 0.43 3.40 6.30
CA ILE A 17 0.58 4.79 5.85
C ILE A 17 -0.75 5.33 5.32
N ILE A 18 -1.43 4.59 4.45
CA ILE A 18 -2.71 5.04 3.86
C ILE A 18 -3.79 5.16 4.94
N LEU A 19 -3.88 4.19 5.85
CA LEU A 19 -4.84 4.22 6.96
C LEU A 19 -4.57 5.40 7.91
N PHE A 20 -3.29 5.69 8.20
CA PHE A 20 -2.92 6.86 8.99
C PHE A 20 -3.43 8.15 8.34
N PHE A 21 -3.14 8.37 7.05
CA PHE A 21 -3.59 9.56 6.33
C PHE A 21 -5.10 9.61 6.14
N PHE A 22 -5.76 8.47 5.98
CA PHE A 22 -7.21 8.40 5.94
C PHE A 22 -7.84 8.87 7.26
N VAL A 23 -7.38 8.33 8.40
CA VAL A 23 -7.87 8.73 9.73
C VAL A 23 -7.55 10.19 10.02
N TRP A 24 -6.35 10.65 9.67
CA TRP A 24 -5.99 12.06 9.76
C TRP A 24 -6.92 12.93 8.90
N GLY A 25 -7.16 12.51 7.66
CA GLY A 25 -8.03 13.21 6.71
C GLY A 25 -9.48 13.34 7.16
N LEU A 26 -9.96 12.40 7.97
CA LEU A 26 -11.29 12.52 8.61
C LEU A 26 -11.31 13.67 9.64
N SER A 27 -10.18 13.97 10.28
CA SER A 27 -10.09 15.01 11.30
C SER A 27 -9.99 16.43 10.72
N ASP A 28 -9.37 16.59 9.55
CA ASP A 28 -9.21 17.88 8.89
C ASP A 28 -10.17 18.12 7.71
N GLY A 29 -11.00 17.13 7.38
CA GLY A 29 -11.99 17.20 6.31
C GLY A 29 -11.44 16.91 4.91
N THR A 30 -10.16 16.54 4.76
CA THR A 30 -9.59 16.10 3.47
C THR A 30 -10.20 14.78 3.00
N ALA A 31 -10.61 13.91 3.93
CA ALA A 31 -11.46 12.75 3.64
C ALA A 31 -12.90 13.09 4.00
N SER A 32 -13.68 13.53 3.01
CA SER A 32 -15.06 13.99 3.17
C SER A 32 -16.02 13.13 2.34
N ALA A 33 -17.33 13.40 2.44
CA ALA A 33 -18.33 12.73 1.62
C ALA A 33 -18.04 12.84 0.11
N ASP A 34 -17.43 13.94 -0.33
CA ASP A 34 -17.17 14.22 -1.76
C ASP A 34 -16.09 13.29 -2.37
N ASN A 35 -15.19 12.74 -1.55
CA ASN A 35 -14.11 11.87 -2.00
C ASN A 35 -13.97 10.57 -1.19
N MET A 36 -14.94 10.27 -0.32
CA MET A 36 -14.93 9.09 0.55
C MET A 36 -14.75 7.79 -0.24
N ALA A 37 -15.42 7.66 -1.40
CA ALA A 37 -15.31 6.48 -2.24
C ALA A 37 -13.86 6.19 -2.66
N ILE A 38 -13.11 7.24 -3.03
CA ILE A 38 -11.70 7.13 -3.42
C ILE A 38 -10.87 6.69 -2.22
N TRP A 39 -11.06 7.35 -1.07
CA TRP A 39 -10.35 7.00 0.16
C TRP A 39 -10.59 5.55 0.60
N LEU A 40 -11.83 5.08 0.54
CA LEU A 40 -12.17 3.69 0.88
C LEU A 40 -11.52 2.69 -0.08
N VAL A 41 -11.39 3.01 -1.36
CA VAL A 41 -10.65 2.15 -2.31
C VAL A 41 -9.16 2.14 -1.98
N PHE A 42 -8.55 3.30 -1.74
CA PHE A 42 -7.13 3.40 -1.41
C PHE A 42 -6.78 2.68 -0.10
N ALA A 43 -7.61 2.79 0.92
CA ALA A 43 -7.41 2.11 2.20
C ALA A 43 -7.81 0.62 2.13
N GLY A 44 -8.91 0.32 1.44
CA GLY A 44 -9.49 -1.02 1.37
C GLY A 44 -8.69 -1.98 0.51
N ALA A 45 -8.19 -1.55 -0.65
CA ALA A 45 -7.43 -2.40 -1.57
C ALA A 45 -6.19 -3.06 -0.93
N PRO A 46 -5.27 -2.34 -0.26
CA PRO A 46 -4.11 -2.97 0.36
C PRO A 46 -4.50 -3.86 1.56
N CYS A 47 -5.52 -3.48 2.34
CA CYS A 47 -6.05 -4.32 3.41
C CYS A 47 -6.63 -5.65 2.88
N ALA A 48 -7.43 -5.57 1.80
CA ALA A 48 -7.98 -6.74 1.13
C ALA A 48 -6.87 -7.63 0.55
N ALA A 49 -5.82 -7.04 -0.03
CA ALA A 49 -4.67 -7.78 -0.53
C ALA A 49 -3.93 -8.53 0.58
N LEU A 50 -3.72 -7.92 1.75
CA LEU A 50 -3.11 -8.57 2.92
C LEU A 50 -3.96 -9.75 3.41
N LEU A 51 -5.26 -9.56 3.54
CA LEU A 51 -6.19 -10.61 3.97
C LEU A 51 -6.22 -11.77 2.96
N ALA A 52 -6.38 -11.47 1.67
CA ALA A 52 -6.40 -12.47 0.61
C ALA A 52 -5.07 -13.26 0.58
N ALA A 53 -3.94 -12.58 0.66
CA ALA A 53 -2.63 -13.22 0.66
C ALA A 53 -2.39 -14.07 1.92
N TYR A 54 -2.89 -13.65 3.08
CA TYR A 54 -2.84 -14.44 4.32
C TYR A 54 -3.64 -15.75 4.18
N HIS A 55 -4.88 -15.68 3.69
CA HIS A 55 -5.72 -16.86 3.49
C HIS A 55 -5.14 -17.81 2.43
N LEU A 56 -4.63 -17.30 1.31
CA LEU A 56 -3.99 -18.11 0.27
C LEU A 56 -2.71 -18.78 0.78
N ALA A 57 -1.91 -18.08 1.59
CA ALA A 57 -0.72 -18.66 2.21
C ALA A 57 -1.06 -19.78 3.21
N ALA A 58 -2.16 -19.64 3.96
CA ALA A 58 -2.68 -20.68 4.85
C ALA A 58 -3.19 -21.91 4.07
N ALA A 59 -3.76 -21.70 2.87
CA ALA A 59 -4.15 -22.76 1.95
C ALA A 59 -2.98 -23.33 1.11
N ASN A 60 -1.73 -23.09 1.53
CA ASN A 60 -0.49 -23.54 0.87
C ASN A 60 -0.25 -22.97 -0.55
N SER A 61 -1.03 -21.98 -0.99
CA SER A 61 -0.91 -21.31 -2.29
C SER A 61 -0.07 -20.02 -2.18
N ARG A 62 1.20 -20.16 -1.79
CA ARG A 62 2.09 -19.02 -1.56
C ARG A 62 2.48 -18.26 -2.83
N VAL A 63 2.42 -18.91 -3.99
CA VAL A 63 2.66 -18.26 -5.28
C VAL A 63 1.53 -17.28 -5.59
N ALA A 64 0.27 -17.72 -5.52
CA ALA A 64 -0.89 -16.85 -5.71
C ALA A 64 -0.91 -15.69 -4.70
N ALA A 65 -0.60 -15.98 -3.43
CA ALA A 65 -0.47 -14.94 -2.40
C ALA A 65 0.60 -13.89 -2.76
N SER A 66 1.75 -14.32 -3.29
CA SER A 66 2.83 -13.42 -3.69
C SER A 66 2.44 -12.57 -4.90
N VAL A 67 1.72 -13.13 -5.87
CA VAL A 67 1.21 -12.38 -7.03
C VAL A 67 0.27 -11.27 -6.59
N ILE A 68 -0.71 -11.58 -5.72
CA ILE A 68 -1.64 -10.57 -5.19
C ILE A 68 -0.90 -9.44 -4.47
N LEU A 69 0.06 -9.79 -3.59
CA LEU A 69 0.85 -8.78 -2.89
C LEU A 69 1.71 -7.95 -3.85
N ALA A 70 2.26 -8.55 -4.90
CA ALA A 70 3.09 -7.85 -5.88
C ALA A 70 2.31 -6.74 -6.63
N LEU A 71 1.00 -6.94 -6.88
CA LEU A 71 0.15 -5.93 -7.52
C LEU A 71 0.09 -4.61 -6.73
N VAL A 72 0.28 -4.66 -5.41
CA VAL A 72 0.31 -3.48 -4.55
C VAL A 72 1.74 -3.08 -4.18
N ALA A 73 2.59 -4.05 -3.85
CA ALA A 73 3.96 -3.80 -3.39
C ALA A 73 4.83 -3.16 -4.47
N VAL A 74 4.70 -3.59 -5.74
CA VAL A 74 5.51 -3.04 -6.84
C VAL A 74 5.21 -1.55 -7.06
N PRO A 75 3.96 -1.11 -7.32
CA PRO A 75 3.69 0.31 -7.48
C PRO A 75 4.01 1.11 -6.21
N ALA A 76 3.73 0.59 -5.02
CA ALA A 76 4.08 1.28 -3.77
C ALA A 76 5.60 1.48 -3.60
N THR A 77 6.38 0.44 -3.92
CA THR A 77 7.86 0.51 -3.85
C THR A 77 8.40 1.51 -4.87
N LEU A 78 7.90 1.49 -6.10
CA LEU A 78 8.31 2.43 -7.15
C LEU A 78 7.97 3.87 -6.77
N THR A 79 6.79 4.12 -6.21
CA THR A 79 6.40 5.43 -5.70
C THR A 79 7.33 5.87 -4.56
N GLY A 80 7.59 5.00 -3.58
CA GLY A 80 8.52 5.29 -2.49
C GLY A 80 9.94 5.59 -2.97
N LEU A 81 10.45 4.83 -3.94
CA LEU A 81 11.74 5.06 -4.57
C LEU A 81 11.77 6.38 -5.35
N PHE A 82 10.69 6.71 -6.07
CA PHE A 82 10.58 7.99 -6.77
C PHE A 82 10.68 9.17 -5.80
N PHE A 83 9.92 9.17 -4.70
CA PHE A 83 10.04 10.22 -3.67
C PHE A 83 11.42 10.25 -3.01
N LEU A 84 12.02 9.09 -2.75
CA LEU A 84 13.39 9.02 -2.24
C LEU A 84 14.38 9.67 -3.21
N MET A 85 14.24 9.44 -4.52
CA MET A 85 15.06 10.09 -5.53
C MET A 85 14.86 11.62 -5.51
N LEU A 86 13.63 12.11 -5.42
CA LEU A 86 13.37 13.55 -5.33
C LEU A 86 14.05 14.19 -4.10
N ILE A 87 14.06 13.48 -2.97
CA ILE A 87 14.70 13.94 -1.73
C ILE A 87 16.23 13.94 -1.87
N VAL A 88 16.80 12.85 -2.40
CA VAL A 88 18.27 12.68 -2.49
C VAL A 88 18.90 13.54 -3.58
N LEU A 89 18.25 13.63 -4.74
CA LEU A 89 18.77 14.38 -5.88
C LEU A 89 18.54 15.88 -5.75
N ALA A 90 17.59 16.30 -4.92
CA ALA A 90 17.21 17.70 -4.71
C ALA A 90 17.17 18.51 -6.02
N PRO A 91 16.39 18.07 -7.03
CA PRO A 91 16.38 18.72 -8.33
C PRO A 91 15.93 20.19 -8.21
N ASP A 92 16.55 21.06 -9.01
CA ASP A 92 16.09 22.45 -9.12
C ASP A 92 14.81 22.47 -9.97
N TRP A 93 13.72 22.97 -9.39
CA TRP A 93 12.38 23.00 -10.00
C TRP A 93 12.03 24.35 -10.63
N ARG A 94 13.01 25.25 -10.74
CA ARG A 94 12.85 26.58 -11.36
C ARG A 94 12.57 26.51 -12.86
#